data_AF-A0A8C9QTB8-F1
#
_entry.id   AF-A0A8C9QTB8-F1
#
_cell.length_a   1.000
_cell.length_b   1.000
_cell.length_c   1.000
_cell.angle_alpha   90.00
_cell.angle_beta   90.00
_cell.angle_gamma   90.00
#
_symmetry.space_group_name_H-M   'P 1'
#
loop_
_entity.id
_entity.type
_entity.pdbx_description
1 polymer ?
#
loop_
_entity_poly.entity_id
_entity_poly.type
_entity_poly.pdbx_seq_one_letter_code
_entity_poly.pdbx_strand_id
1 'polypeptide(L)'
;MKCVRLPLLSRDFLLGHVDAESLVRHHPDCKDLLIEALKFHLLPEQRGVLGTSRTRPRRCEGAGPVLFAVGGGSLFAIHGDCEAYDTRTDRWHVVASMSTRRARVGVAAVGNRLYAVGGYDGTSDLATVESYDPVTNTWQPEVSMGTRRSCLGVAALHGLLYAAGGYDGASCLNSAERYDPLTGTWTSITAMSTRRRYVRVATLDGNLYAVGGYDSSSHLATVEKYEPQVHSAPHGSPPPPPAHCCLGVPPSGQPFISTLSHRYPAWVRVCLGGWVGCPCCVSLQLRPHHHR
;
A
#
# COMPACT_ATOMS: atom_id res chain seq x y z
N MET A 1 -11.51 -28.63 -5.44
CA MET A 1 -11.37 -27.30 -4.81
C MET A 1 -9.93 -26.87 -4.50
N LYS A 2 -8.95 -27.77 -4.31
CA LYS A 2 -7.58 -27.40 -3.88
C LYS A 2 -6.84 -26.37 -4.77
N CYS A 3 -7.20 -26.28 -6.06
CA CYS A 3 -6.61 -25.32 -7.00
C CYS A 3 -7.29 -23.93 -7.01
N VAL A 4 -8.42 -23.78 -6.31
CA VAL A 4 -9.21 -22.53 -6.27
C VAL A 4 -8.61 -21.61 -5.22
N ARG A 5 -8.41 -20.34 -5.58
CA ARG A 5 -7.85 -19.31 -4.70
C ARG A 5 -8.96 -18.45 -4.09
N LEU A 6 -9.77 -19.09 -3.23
CA LEU A 6 -10.89 -18.45 -2.52
C LEU A 6 -10.51 -17.14 -1.78
N PRO A 7 -9.32 -16.99 -1.15
CA PRO A 7 -8.95 -15.74 -0.48
C PRO A 7 -8.79 -14.51 -1.39
N LEU A 8 -8.82 -14.71 -2.73
CA LEU A 8 -8.75 -13.63 -3.71
C LEU A 8 -10.13 -13.16 -4.19
N LEU A 9 -11.21 -13.83 -3.76
CA LEU A 9 -12.58 -13.46 -4.08
C LEU A 9 -13.11 -12.45 -3.06
N SER A 10 -14.18 -11.74 -3.39
CA SER A 10 -14.81 -10.83 -2.42
C SER A 10 -15.48 -11.62 -1.29
N ARG A 11 -15.48 -11.04 -0.08
CA ARG A 11 -16.16 -11.64 1.08
C ARG A 11 -17.63 -11.92 0.78
N ASP A 12 -18.30 -11.00 0.09
CA ASP A 12 -19.72 -11.12 -0.21
C ASP A 12 -19.99 -12.24 -1.22
N PHE A 13 -19.07 -12.49 -2.16
CA PHE A 13 -19.16 -13.65 -3.05
C PHE A 13 -18.94 -14.96 -2.27
N LEU A 14 -17.97 -14.98 -1.36
CA LEU A 14 -17.70 -16.15 -0.52
C LEU A 14 -18.92 -16.53 0.35
N LEU A 15 -19.53 -15.55 1.01
CA LEU A 15 -20.68 -15.78 1.90
C LEU A 15 -21.99 -15.95 1.14
N GLY A 16 -22.17 -15.24 0.02
CA GLY A 16 -23.42 -15.28 -0.74
C GLY A 16 -23.52 -16.46 -1.70
N HIS A 17 -22.40 -16.94 -2.25
CA HIS A 17 -22.39 -17.96 -3.29
C HIS A 17 -21.61 -19.20 -2.85
N VAL A 18 -20.36 -19.05 -2.41
CA VAL A 18 -19.49 -20.21 -2.13
C VAL A 18 -19.96 -21.01 -0.91
N ASP A 19 -20.45 -20.35 0.15
CA ASP A 19 -21.04 -21.04 1.31
C ASP A 19 -22.32 -21.82 0.97
N ALA A 20 -23.06 -21.39 -0.06
CA ALA A 20 -24.29 -22.03 -0.47
C ALA A 20 -24.07 -23.33 -1.27
N GLU A 21 -22.89 -23.50 -1.86
CA GLU A 21 -22.56 -24.63 -2.72
C GLU A 21 -22.60 -25.97 -1.99
N SER A 22 -23.26 -26.97 -2.59
CA SER A 22 -23.45 -28.29 -1.97
C SER A 22 -22.11 -28.98 -1.66
N LEU A 23 -21.12 -28.83 -2.55
CA LEU A 23 -19.77 -29.37 -2.38
C LEU A 23 -19.04 -28.76 -1.17
N VAL A 24 -19.31 -27.48 -0.86
CA VAL A 24 -18.73 -26.81 0.31
C VAL A 24 -19.46 -27.23 1.58
N ARG A 25 -20.78 -27.35 1.53
CA ARG A 25 -21.60 -27.71 2.69
C ARG A 25 -21.41 -29.13 3.18
N HIS A 26 -21.17 -30.08 2.27
CA HIS A 26 -21.12 -31.50 2.61
C HIS A 26 -19.70 -32.05 2.78
N HIS A 27 -18.66 -31.35 2.31
CA HIS A 27 -17.28 -31.83 2.40
C HIS A 27 -16.45 -31.01 3.41
N PRO A 28 -15.92 -31.63 4.49
CA PRO A 28 -15.13 -30.94 5.52
C PRO A 28 -13.94 -30.17 4.94
N ASP A 29 -13.14 -30.81 4.07
CA ASP A 29 -11.99 -30.14 3.43
C ASP A 29 -12.37 -28.86 2.68
N CYS A 30 -13.55 -28.80 2.06
CA CYS A 30 -14.00 -27.61 1.35
C CYS A 30 -14.40 -26.49 2.32
N LYS A 31 -14.95 -26.83 3.48
CA LYS A 31 -15.23 -25.86 4.55
C LYS A 31 -13.94 -25.27 5.09
N ASP A 32 -12.90 -26.08 5.27
CA ASP A 32 -11.61 -25.59 5.76
C ASP A 32 -11.00 -24.54 4.80
N LEU A 33 -11.16 -24.74 3.49
CA LEU A 33 -10.74 -23.76 2.48
C LEU A 33 -11.54 -22.45 2.55
N LEU A 34 -12.84 -22.53 2.79
CA LEU A 34 -13.68 -21.34 2.98
C LEU A 34 -13.31 -20.61 4.28
N ILE A 35 -13.08 -21.35 5.37
CA ILE A 35 -12.66 -20.79 6.66
C ILE A 35 -11.29 -20.10 6.54
N GLU A 36 -10.33 -20.69 5.84
CA GLU A 36 -9.04 -20.06 5.54
C GLU A 36 -9.24 -18.72 4.80
N ALA A 37 -10.08 -18.71 3.76
CA ALA A 37 -10.37 -17.48 3.01
C ALA A 37 -11.02 -16.42 3.91
N LEU A 38 -12.04 -16.78 4.68
CA LEU A 38 -12.70 -15.85 5.59
C LEU A 38 -11.75 -15.33 6.67
N LYS A 39 -10.88 -16.17 7.24
CA LYS A 39 -9.82 -15.74 8.18
C LYS A 39 -8.90 -14.71 7.54
N PHE A 40 -8.52 -14.88 6.28
CA PHE A 40 -7.69 -13.92 5.56
C PHE A 40 -8.36 -12.55 5.38
N HIS A 41 -9.69 -12.51 5.17
CA HIS A 41 -10.46 -11.27 5.13
C HIS A 41 -10.60 -10.62 6.51
N LEU A 42 -10.82 -11.42 7.56
CA LEU A 42 -11.08 -10.94 8.92
C LEU A 42 -9.83 -10.46 9.66
N LEU A 43 -8.64 -10.90 9.24
CA LEU A 43 -7.38 -10.64 9.95
C LEU A 43 -6.35 -9.96 9.02
N PRO A 44 -6.60 -8.71 8.57
CA PRO A 44 -5.74 -8.00 7.62
C PRO A 44 -4.31 -7.84 8.14
N GLU A 45 -4.13 -7.63 9.44
CA GLU A 45 -2.82 -7.53 10.10
C GLU A 45 -1.98 -8.80 10.00
N GLN A 46 -2.64 -9.95 9.98
CA GLN A 46 -1.98 -11.25 9.97
C GLN A 46 -1.75 -11.79 8.56
N ARG A 47 -2.13 -11.07 7.49
CA ARG A 47 -1.98 -11.53 6.10
C ARG A 47 -0.54 -11.86 5.71
N GLY A 48 0.44 -11.21 6.34
CA GLY A 48 1.85 -11.56 6.18
C GLY A 48 2.17 -13.00 6.61
N VAL A 49 1.55 -13.46 7.70
CA VAL A 49 1.73 -14.80 8.28
C VAL A 49 0.77 -15.82 7.64
N LEU A 50 -0.46 -15.41 7.34
CA LEU A 50 -1.47 -16.23 6.64
C LEU A 50 -1.16 -16.41 5.15
N GLY A 51 -0.01 -15.93 4.68
CA GLY A 51 0.42 -16.02 3.30
C GLY A 51 0.64 -17.46 2.83
N THR A 52 -0.22 -17.96 1.95
CA THR A 52 -0.06 -19.25 1.28
C THR A 52 -0.01 -19.07 -0.24
N SER A 53 0.23 -20.15 -0.99
CA SER A 53 0.11 -20.12 -2.45
C SER A 53 -1.30 -19.76 -2.94
N ARG A 54 -2.33 -19.88 -2.08
CA ARG A 54 -3.73 -19.55 -2.38
C ARG A 54 -4.09 -18.09 -2.11
N THR A 55 -3.36 -17.39 -1.24
CA THR A 55 -3.63 -15.97 -0.90
C THR A 55 -2.91 -14.99 -1.81
N ARG A 56 -2.23 -15.48 -2.85
CA ARG A 56 -1.52 -14.68 -3.85
C ARG A 56 -2.11 -14.93 -5.23
N PRO A 57 -2.19 -13.95 -6.14
CA PRO A 57 -2.55 -14.18 -7.55
C PRO A 57 -1.57 -15.11 -8.27
N ARG A 58 -2.04 -15.79 -9.32
CA ARG A 58 -1.16 -16.62 -10.17
C ARG A 58 -0.27 -15.67 -10.97
N ARG A 59 1.04 -15.96 -11.01
CA ARG A 59 1.94 -15.34 -12.00
C ARG A 59 2.10 -16.33 -13.14
N CYS A 60 1.81 -15.89 -14.36
CA CYS A 60 2.11 -16.68 -15.54
C CYS A 60 3.64 -16.81 -15.66
N GLU A 61 4.13 -18.00 -15.97
CA GLU A 61 5.53 -18.18 -16.32
C GLU A 61 5.86 -17.33 -17.54
N GLY A 62 6.95 -16.57 -17.47
CA GLY A 62 7.36 -15.63 -18.52
C GLY A 62 6.73 -14.23 -18.44
N ALA A 63 5.83 -13.95 -17.48
CA ALA A 63 5.34 -12.60 -17.27
C ALA A 63 6.45 -11.69 -16.71
N GLY A 64 6.91 -10.74 -17.54
CA GLY A 64 7.89 -9.72 -17.16
C GLY A 64 7.28 -8.59 -16.34
N PRO A 65 8.10 -7.82 -15.60
CA PRO A 65 7.63 -6.60 -14.95
C PRO A 65 7.24 -5.56 -16.00
N VAL A 66 6.14 -4.87 -15.75
CA VAL A 66 5.70 -3.69 -16.50
C VAL A 66 5.89 -2.47 -15.60
N LEU A 67 6.48 -1.41 -16.14
CA LEU A 67 6.59 -0.14 -15.44
C LEU A 67 5.43 0.76 -15.85
N PHE A 68 4.83 1.46 -14.88
CA PHE A 68 3.77 2.43 -15.14
C PHE A 68 4.23 3.83 -14.79
N ALA A 69 3.95 4.79 -15.68
CA ALA A 69 3.98 6.22 -15.42
C ALA A 69 2.54 6.72 -15.30
N VAL A 70 2.21 7.41 -14.21
CA VAL A 70 0.82 7.76 -13.85
C VAL A 70 0.75 9.23 -13.46
N GLY A 71 -0.03 10.00 -14.23
CA GLY A 71 -0.28 11.42 -13.95
C GLY A 71 0.97 12.29 -14.00
N GLY A 72 1.09 13.20 -13.04
CA GLY A 72 2.16 14.19 -13.00
C GLY A 72 1.72 15.52 -13.61
N GLY A 73 2.70 16.38 -13.92
CA GLY A 73 2.44 17.67 -14.53
C GLY A 73 3.63 18.14 -15.34
N SER A 74 3.35 18.90 -16.39
CA SER A 74 4.30 19.75 -17.10
C SER A 74 4.28 21.16 -16.52
N LEU A 75 5.11 22.06 -17.06
CA LEU A 75 5.15 23.47 -16.68
C LEU A 75 3.79 24.18 -16.81
N PHE A 76 2.89 23.69 -17.67
CA PHE A 76 1.65 24.37 -18.02
C PHE A 76 0.38 23.53 -17.80
N ALA A 77 0.51 22.23 -17.49
CA ALA A 77 -0.65 21.35 -17.38
C ALA A 77 -0.42 20.22 -16.37
N ILE A 78 -1.50 19.83 -15.69
CA ILE A 78 -1.54 18.62 -14.88
C ILE A 78 -2.20 17.54 -15.74
N HIS A 79 -1.59 16.36 -15.78
CA HIS A 79 -2.01 15.28 -16.65
C HIS A 79 -2.79 14.22 -15.85
N GLY A 80 -3.77 13.62 -16.51
CA GLY A 80 -4.40 12.36 -16.08
C GLY A 80 -3.84 11.16 -16.85
N ASP A 81 -2.96 11.41 -17.81
CA ASP A 81 -2.46 10.41 -18.74
C ASP A 81 -1.56 9.40 -18.04
N CYS A 82 -1.59 8.19 -18.55
CA CYS A 82 -0.89 7.06 -18.01
C CYS A 82 -0.24 6.27 -19.13
N GLU A 83 0.97 5.78 -18.89
CA GLU A 83 1.74 5.00 -19.86
C GLU A 83 2.31 3.76 -19.18
N ALA A 84 2.41 2.67 -19.94
CA ALA A 84 2.98 1.41 -19.51
C ALA A 84 4.18 1.07 -20.39
N TYR A 85 5.31 0.76 -19.76
CA TYR A 85 6.53 0.34 -20.44
C TYR A 85 6.68 -1.18 -20.36
N ASP A 86 6.64 -1.81 -21.54
CA ASP A 86 6.88 -3.24 -21.70
C ASP A 86 8.40 -3.48 -21.83
N THR A 87 8.97 -4.10 -20.79
CA THR A 87 10.40 -4.42 -20.71
C THR A 87 10.85 -5.44 -21.76
N ARG A 88 9.93 -6.22 -22.33
CA ARG A 88 10.25 -7.22 -23.36
C ARG A 88 10.37 -6.59 -24.74
N THR A 89 9.58 -5.56 -25.02
CA THR A 89 9.56 -4.88 -26.32
C THR A 89 10.29 -3.54 -26.32
N ASP A 90 10.75 -3.09 -25.15
CA ASP A 90 11.44 -1.81 -24.94
C ASP A 90 10.62 -0.63 -25.46
N ARG A 91 9.32 -0.61 -25.15
CA ARG A 91 8.37 0.37 -25.67
C ARG A 91 7.39 0.85 -24.61
N TRP A 92 7.07 2.14 -24.70
CA TRP A 92 5.98 2.76 -23.98
C TRP A 92 4.68 2.61 -24.77
N HIS A 93 3.61 2.33 -24.05
CA HIS A 93 2.25 2.21 -24.56
C HIS A 93 1.34 3.11 -23.73
N VAL A 94 0.53 3.91 -24.41
CA VAL A 94 -0.51 4.70 -23.74
C VAL A 94 -1.56 3.72 -23.20
N VAL A 95 -1.93 3.89 -21.93
CA VAL A 95 -3.04 3.16 -21.30
C VAL A 95 -4.16 4.15 -20.97
N ALA A 96 -5.28 3.65 -20.47
CA ALA A 96 -6.40 4.52 -20.08
C ALA A 96 -5.93 5.61 -19.11
N SER A 97 -6.37 6.84 -19.34
CA SER A 97 -6.12 7.98 -18.45
C SER A 97 -7.03 7.91 -17.22
N MET A 98 -6.56 8.44 -16.09
CA MET A 98 -7.37 8.62 -14.88
C MET A 98 -8.55 9.57 -15.16
N SER A 99 -9.63 9.41 -14.41
CA SER A 99 -10.78 10.32 -14.47
C SER A 99 -10.44 11.71 -13.93
N THR A 100 -9.59 11.75 -12.90
CA THR A 100 -9.08 13.00 -12.32
C THR A 100 -7.61 13.18 -12.69
N ARG A 101 -7.24 14.38 -13.12
CA ARG A 101 -5.84 14.77 -13.35
C ARG A 101 -5.12 14.90 -12.02
N ARG A 102 -3.91 14.36 -11.88
CA ARG A 102 -3.21 14.31 -10.58
C ARG A 102 -1.72 14.58 -10.72
N ALA A 103 -1.27 15.73 -10.24
CA ALA A 103 0.13 15.98 -9.92
C ALA A 103 0.43 15.58 -8.47
N ARG A 104 1.71 15.30 -8.15
CA ARG A 104 2.16 14.96 -6.78
C ARG A 104 1.38 13.79 -6.17
N VAL A 105 0.91 12.88 -7.04
CA VAL A 105 0.13 11.69 -6.72
C VAL A 105 1.03 10.62 -6.10
N GLY A 106 0.47 9.85 -5.17
CA GLY A 106 1.10 8.66 -4.63
C GLY A 106 0.60 7.43 -5.37
N VAL A 107 1.50 6.55 -5.79
CA VAL A 107 1.15 5.38 -6.59
C VAL A 107 1.74 4.12 -5.99
N ALA A 108 0.93 3.07 -5.85
CA ALA A 108 1.42 1.74 -5.48
C ALA A 108 0.55 0.63 -6.08
N ALA A 109 1.15 -0.54 -6.29
CA ALA A 109 0.46 -1.73 -6.76
C ALA A 109 0.07 -2.61 -5.57
N VAL A 110 -1.20 -2.99 -5.49
CA VAL A 110 -1.72 -3.94 -4.49
C VAL A 110 -2.53 -5.01 -5.21
N GLY A 111 -2.19 -6.28 -4.99
CA GLY A 111 -2.82 -7.38 -5.73
C GLY A 111 -2.51 -7.28 -7.23
N ASN A 112 -3.54 -7.18 -8.06
CA ASN A 112 -3.43 -7.03 -9.52
C ASN A 112 -3.85 -5.63 -10.01
N ARG A 113 -3.92 -4.66 -9.11
CA ARG A 113 -4.38 -3.30 -9.41
C ARG A 113 -3.32 -2.28 -9.03
N LEU A 114 -3.28 -1.18 -9.78
CA LEU A 114 -2.47 -0.01 -9.48
C LEU A 114 -3.37 1.05 -8.85
N TYR A 115 -2.96 1.64 -7.74
CA TYR A 115 -3.74 2.66 -7.02
C TYR A 115 -3.08 4.02 -7.18
N ALA A 116 -3.85 5.01 -7.63
CA ALA A 116 -3.49 6.42 -7.64
C ALA A 116 -4.19 7.12 -6.47
N VAL A 117 -3.41 7.60 -5.50
CA VAL A 117 -3.88 8.07 -4.20
C VAL A 117 -3.61 9.56 -4.06
N GLY A 118 -4.67 10.34 -3.83
CA GLY A 118 -4.56 11.77 -3.58
C GLY A 118 -3.93 12.54 -4.74
N GLY A 119 -3.06 13.50 -4.41
CA GLY A 119 -2.43 14.41 -5.36
C GLY A 119 -3.13 15.77 -5.42
N TYR A 120 -2.87 16.49 -6.50
CA TYR A 120 -3.37 17.85 -6.75
C TYR A 120 -3.87 17.94 -8.20
N ASP A 121 -5.10 18.43 -8.39
CA ASP A 121 -5.77 18.51 -9.70
C ASP A 121 -5.56 19.84 -10.45
N GLY A 122 -4.87 20.79 -9.83
CA GLY A 122 -4.71 22.16 -10.35
C GLY A 122 -5.54 23.21 -9.61
N THR A 123 -6.48 22.74 -8.79
CA THR A 123 -7.36 23.56 -7.97
C THR A 123 -7.26 23.19 -6.51
N SER A 124 -7.28 21.89 -6.18
CA SER A 124 -7.39 21.38 -4.81
C SER A 124 -6.54 20.14 -4.56
N ASP A 125 -6.11 19.98 -3.31
CA ASP A 125 -5.53 18.74 -2.81
C ASP A 125 -6.63 17.67 -2.66
N LEU A 126 -6.33 16.46 -3.14
CA LEU A 126 -7.31 15.40 -3.31
C LEU A 126 -7.25 14.40 -2.16
N ALA A 127 -8.42 13.95 -1.71
CA ALA A 127 -8.59 12.74 -0.90
C ALA A 127 -9.00 11.54 -1.74
N THR A 128 -9.38 11.77 -3.00
CA THR A 128 -9.92 10.73 -3.89
C THR A 128 -8.84 9.75 -4.31
N VAL A 129 -9.27 8.51 -4.57
CA VAL A 129 -8.42 7.40 -4.96
C VAL A 129 -9.04 6.75 -6.18
N GLU A 130 -8.20 6.32 -7.11
CA GLU A 130 -8.61 5.54 -8.28
C GLU A 130 -7.75 4.28 -8.38
N SER A 131 -8.34 3.17 -8.81
CA SER A 131 -7.61 1.95 -9.13
C SER A 131 -7.66 1.64 -10.62
N TYR A 132 -6.55 1.16 -11.16
CA TYR A 132 -6.42 0.74 -12.55
C TYR A 132 -6.35 -0.78 -12.62
N ASP A 133 -7.19 -1.34 -13.49
CA ASP A 133 -7.16 -2.75 -13.85
C ASP A 133 -6.44 -2.92 -15.20
N PRO A 134 -5.25 -3.53 -15.22
CA PRO A 134 -4.50 -3.74 -16.46
C PRO A 134 -5.15 -4.77 -17.40
N VAL A 135 -6.09 -5.60 -16.93
CA VAL A 135 -6.78 -6.59 -17.76
C VAL A 135 -7.86 -5.93 -18.60
N THR A 136 -8.62 -5.01 -18.02
CA THR A 136 -9.69 -4.29 -18.72
C THR A 136 -9.22 -2.97 -19.29
N ASN A 137 -8.01 -2.51 -18.94
CA ASN A 137 -7.47 -1.20 -19.29
C ASN A 137 -8.43 -0.07 -18.88
N THR A 138 -8.87 -0.09 -17.62
CA THR A 138 -9.81 0.91 -17.09
C THR A 138 -9.43 1.38 -15.70
N TRP A 139 -9.65 2.66 -15.44
CA TRP A 139 -9.65 3.23 -14.10
C TRP A 139 -11.06 3.18 -13.51
N GLN A 140 -11.12 2.97 -12.20
CA GLN A 140 -12.37 3.03 -11.43
C GLN A 140 -12.15 3.85 -10.15
N PRO A 141 -13.16 4.61 -9.69
CA PRO A 141 -13.09 5.31 -8.41
C PRO A 141 -13.07 4.31 -7.26
N GLU A 142 -12.28 4.61 -6.24
CA GLU A 142 -12.20 3.86 -4.99
C GLU A 142 -12.65 4.72 -3.80
N VAL A 143 -12.81 4.09 -2.64
CA VAL A 143 -13.12 4.80 -1.40
C VAL A 143 -12.03 5.84 -1.12
N SER A 144 -12.47 7.08 -0.90
CA SER A 144 -11.56 8.20 -0.63
C SER A 144 -10.95 8.11 0.76
N MET A 145 -9.75 8.67 0.93
CA MET A 145 -9.12 8.84 2.24
C MET A 145 -9.95 9.77 3.14
N GLY A 146 -9.73 9.68 4.46
CA GLY A 146 -10.31 10.63 5.40
C GLY A 146 -9.66 12.02 5.33
N THR A 147 -8.39 12.07 4.91
CA THR A 147 -7.62 13.32 4.78
C THR A 147 -7.19 13.56 3.33
N ARG A 148 -7.26 14.82 2.87
CA ARG A 148 -6.68 15.24 1.58
C ARG A 148 -5.16 15.19 1.65
N ARG A 149 -4.50 14.66 0.62
CA ARG A 149 -3.05 14.46 0.64
C ARG A 149 -2.44 14.64 -0.74
N SER A 150 -1.65 15.69 -0.94
CA SER A 150 -0.66 15.76 -2.03
C SER A 150 0.77 15.60 -1.49
N CYS A 151 1.72 15.30 -2.37
CA CYS A 151 3.14 15.11 -2.00
C CYS A 151 3.35 14.03 -0.91
N LEU A 152 2.42 13.09 -0.83
CA LEU A 152 2.41 12.00 0.14
C LEU A 152 3.35 10.87 -0.30
N GLY A 153 3.70 10.01 0.64
CA GLY A 153 4.31 8.72 0.36
C GLY A 153 3.26 7.62 0.37
N VAL A 154 3.30 6.72 -0.61
CA VAL A 154 2.41 5.57 -0.69
C VAL A 154 3.22 4.30 -0.86
N ALA A 155 2.86 3.24 -0.13
CA ALA A 155 3.48 1.94 -0.27
C ALA A 155 2.47 0.80 -0.05
N ALA A 156 2.77 -0.35 -0.63
CA ALA A 156 2.00 -1.57 -0.45
C ALA A 156 2.73 -2.53 0.49
N LEU A 157 2.04 -2.99 1.54
CA LEU A 157 2.58 -3.96 2.49
C LEU A 157 1.49 -4.95 2.90
N HIS A 158 1.79 -6.25 2.82
CA HIS A 158 0.87 -7.33 3.22
C HIS A 158 -0.55 -7.25 2.60
N GLY A 159 -0.65 -6.75 1.36
CA GLY A 159 -1.94 -6.61 0.66
C GLY A 159 -2.75 -5.39 1.09
N LEU A 160 -2.15 -4.49 1.87
CA LEU A 160 -2.72 -3.22 2.29
C LEU A 160 -1.96 -2.07 1.61
N LEU A 161 -2.66 -0.97 1.40
CA LEU A 161 -2.11 0.27 0.88
C LEU A 161 -1.90 1.23 2.05
N TYR A 162 -0.75 1.91 2.11
CA TYR A 162 -0.43 2.87 3.18
C TYR A 162 -0.15 4.22 2.56
N ALA A 163 -0.81 5.26 3.07
CA ALA A 163 -0.62 6.65 2.69
C ALA A 163 -0.12 7.43 3.90
N ALA A 164 1.07 8.04 3.79
CA ALA A 164 1.71 8.73 4.91
C ALA A 164 2.16 10.15 4.54
N GLY A 165 1.97 11.07 5.48
CA GLY A 165 2.38 12.46 5.35
C GLY A 165 1.65 13.20 4.23
N GLY A 166 2.36 14.12 3.60
CA GLY A 166 1.84 14.98 2.53
C GLY A 166 1.37 16.34 3.02
N TYR A 167 0.52 16.97 2.22
CA TYR A 167 -0.05 18.30 2.43
C TYR A 167 -1.56 18.25 2.13
N ASP A 168 -2.37 18.85 3.01
CA ASP A 168 -3.85 18.81 2.90
C ASP A 168 -4.46 20.07 2.24
N GLY A 169 -3.63 21.01 1.80
CA GLY A 169 -4.03 22.32 1.31
C GLY A 169 -3.72 23.46 2.29
N ALA A 170 -3.56 23.15 3.58
CA ALA A 170 -3.29 24.12 4.64
C ALA A 170 -2.04 23.79 5.49
N SER A 171 -1.78 22.50 5.73
CA SER A 171 -0.79 22.04 6.69
C SER A 171 0.02 20.84 6.18
N CYS A 172 1.29 20.78 6.60
CA CYS A 172 2.11 19.59 6.39
C CYS A 172 1.69 18.50 7.40
N LEU A 173 1.51 17.28 6.90
CA LEU A 173 0.94 16.18 7.68
C LEU A 173 2.03 15.26 8.23
N ASN A 174 1.82 14.77 9.45
CA ASN A 174 2.49 13.60 10.01
C ASN A 174 1.56 12.39 10.13
N SER A 175 0.25 12.58 9.95
CA SER A 175 -0.74 11.50 9.99
C SER A 175 -0.52 10.51 8.85
N ALA A 176 -0.96 9.27 9.06
CA ALA A 176 -0.95 8.22 8.06
C ALA A 176 -2.23 7.41 8.15
N GLU A 177 -2.64 6.85 7.01
CA GLU A 177 -3.83 6.03 6.86
C GLU A 177 -3.48 4.77 6.09
N ARG A 178 -4.12 3.65 6.42
CA ARG A 178 -4.04 2.41 5.66
C ARG A 178 -5.38 2.08 5.02
N TYR A 179 -5.34 1.44 3.87
CA TYR A 179 -6.51 0.99 3.14
C TYR A 179 -6.43 -0.51 2.88
N ASP A 180 -7.55 -1.19 3.12
CA ASP A 180 -7.74 -2.58 2.77
C ASP A 180 -8.64 -2.71 1.54
N PRO A 181 -8.08 -3.04 0.36
CA PRO A 181 -8.86 -3.23 -0.86
C PRO A 181 -9.91 -4.34 -0.77
N LEU A 182 -9.77 -5.31 0.15
CA LEU A 182 -10.72 -6.41 0.28
C LEU A 182 -11.98 -6.00 1.06
N THR A 183 -11.87 -4.99 1.93
CA THR A 183 -13.00 -4.49 2.74
C THR A 183 -13.41 -3.08 2.34
N GLY A 184 -12.67 -2.42 1.45
CA GLY A 184 -12.94 -1.06 1.00
C GLY A 184 -12.81 -0.01 2.11
N THR A 185 -12.06 -0.28 3.17
CA THR A 185 -12.05 0.56 4.37
C THR A 185 -10.69 1.23 4.57
N TRP A 186 -10.72 2.54 4.84
CA TRP A 186 -9.58 3.29 5.35
C TRP A 186 -9.55 3.28 6.87
N THR A 187 -8.36 3.16 7.46
CA THR A 187 -8.16 3.21 8.91
C THR A 187 -6.98 4.12 9.22
N SER A 188 -7.17 5.05 10.15
CA SER A 188 -6.06 5.85 10.66
C SER A 188 -5.06 4.95 11.40
N ILE A 189 -3.78 5.17 11.17
CA ILE A 189 -2.70 4.48 11.87
C ILE A 189 -1.86 5.48 12.65
N THR A 190 -0.93 4.99 13.46
CA THR A 190 -0.04 5.84 14.25
C THR A 190 0.68 6.85 13.37
N ALA A 191 0.55 8.12 13.75
CA ALA A 191 1.18 9.23 13.05
C ALA A 191 2.71 9.20 13.24
N MET A 192 3.43 9.68 12.23
CA MET A 192 4.87 9.93 12.31
C MET A 192 5.19 10.96 13.40
N SER A 193 6.40 10.88 13.97
CA SER A 193 6.89 11.87 14.93
C SER A 193 7.11 13.23 14.28
N THR A 194 7.43 13.25 12.98
CA THR A 194 7.69 14.49 12.23
C THR A 194 6.68 14.64 11.10
N ARG A 195 6.30 15.89 10.79
CA ARG A 195 5.50 16.21 9.60
C ARG A 195 6.38 16.06 8.37
N ARG A 196 5.88 15.41 7.32
CA ARG A 196 6.67 15.15 6.11
C ARG A 196 5.84 15.33 4.84
N ARG A 197 6.02 16.47 4.15
CA ARG A 197 5.60 16.60 2.74
C ARG A 197 6.75 16.20 1.82
N TYR A 198 6.44 15.75 0.62
CA TYR A 198 7.41 15.16 -0.32
C TYR A 198 8.13 13.92 0.23
N VAL A 199 7.55 13.27 1.24
CA VAL A 199 8.10 12.04 1.82
C VAL A 199 8.12 10.91 0.79
N ARG A 200 9.09 10.00 0.92
CA ARG A 200 9.08 8.73 0.19
C ARG A 200 8.90 7.60 1.18
N VAL A 201 7.98 6.71 0.86
CA VAL A 201 7.67 5.54 1.69
C VAL A 201 8.06 4.29 0.92
N ALA A 202 8.81 3.41 1.56
CA ALA A 202 9.21 2.13 1.01
C ALA A 202 8.96 1.02 2.04
N THR A 203 8.89 -0.22 1.56
CA THR A 203 8.79 -1.40 2.40
C THR A 203 10.10 -2.16 2.44
N LEU A 204 10.48 -2.63 3.62
CA LEU A 204 11.65 -3.48 3.83
C LEU A 204 11.40 -4.36 5.05
N ASP A 205 11.66 -5.67 4.92
CA ASP A 205 11.55 -6.66 5.99
C ASP A 205 10.22 -6.61 6.77
N GLY A 206 9.11 -6.49 6.04
CA GLY A 206 7.77 -6.45 6.65
C GLY A 206 7.40 -5.13 7.33
N ASN A 207 8.22 -4.08 7.16
CA ASN A 207 8.05 -2.77 7.79
C ASN A 207 7.95 -1.66 6.74
N LEU A 208 7.40 -0.51 7.15
CA LEU A 208 7.34 0.72 6.36
C LEU A 208 8.45 1.67 6.81
N TYR A 209 9.06 2.36 5.85
CA TYR A 209 10.08 3.37 6.10
C TYR A 209 9.69 4.67 5.41
N ALA A 210 9.52 5.73 6.18
CA ALA A 210 9.31 7.10 5.70
C ALA A 210 10.66 7.83 5.70
N VAL A 211 11.15 8.15 4.50
CA VAL A 211 12.49 8.71 4.28
C VAL A 211 12.38 10.17 3.87
N GLY A 212 13.06 11.03 4.60
CA GLY A 212 13.21 12.44 4.29
C GLY A 212 11.91 13.23 4.28
N GLY A 213 11.79 14.18 3.34
CA GLY A 213 10.67 15.09 3.21
C GLY A 213 10.99 16.52 3.68
N TYR A 214 9.96 17.32 3.86
CA TYR A 214 10.03 18.69 4.35
C TYR A 214 8.97 18.88 5.44
N ASP A 215 9.34 19.46 6.58
CA ASP A 215 8.51 19.57 7.79
C ASP A 215 7.78 20.92 7.95
N SER A 216 7.71 21.70 6.86
CA SER A 216 7.31 23.12 6.81
C SER A 216 8.42 24.12 7.14
N SER A 217 9.56 23.69 7.67
CA SER A 217 10.68 24.56 8.04
C SER A 217 11.99 24.17 7.39
N SER A 218 12.28 22.87 7.27
CA SER A 218 13.55 22.33 6.80
C SER A 218 13.38 21.02 6.03
N HIS A 219 14.37 20.70 5.20
CA HIS A 219 14.47 19.40 4.56
C HIS A 219 15.02 18.36 5.55
N LEU A 220 14.36 17.21 5.60
CA LEU A 220 14.68 16.15 6.55
C LEU A 220 15.67 15.15 5.94
N ALA A 221 16.72 14.83 6.68
CA ALA A 221 17.62 13.70 6.40
C ALA A 221 17.29 12.43 7.22
N THR A 222 16.27 12.52 8.08
CA THR A 222 15.87 11.45 9.00
C THR A 222 15.02 10.39 8.32
N VAL A 223 15.01 9.20 8.89
CA VAL A 223 14.13 8.10 8.50
C VAL A 223 13.28 7.67 9.69
N GLU A 224 11.99 7.42 9.48
CA GLU A 224 11.10 6.83 10.47
C GLU A 224 10.66 5.44 10.01
N LYS A 225 10.71 4.47 10.92
CA LYS A 225 10.22 3.10 10.70
C LYS A 225 8.84 2.94 11.34
N TYR A 226 7.91 2.28 10.66
CA TYR A 226 6.63 1.84 11.21
C TYR A 226 6.52 0.31 11.11
N GLU A 227 6.25 -0.34 12.24
CA GLU A 227 6.02 -1.78 12.33
C GLU A 227 4.51 -2.06 12.41
N PRO A 228 3.91 -2.69 11.39
CA PRO A 228 2.52 -3.12 11.47
C PRO A 228 2.37 -4.18 12.57
N GLN A 229 1.41 -3.99 13.46
CA GLN A 229 1.10 -4.97 14.51
C GLN A 229 0.75 -6.32 13.89
N VAL A 230 1.64 -7.30 13.96
CA VAL A 230 1.30 -8.71 13.70
C VAL A 230 0.95 -9.31 15.04
N HIS A 231 -0.34 -9.50 15.34
CA HIS A 231 -0.71 -10.27 16.53
C HIS A 231 -0.28 -11.73 16.30
N SER A 232 0.95 -12.09 16.67
CA SER A 232 1.29 -13.47 16.95
C SER A 232 0.59 -13.82 18.26
N ALA A 233 -0.40 -14.71 18.22
CA ALA A 233 -0.80 -15.38 19.45
C ALA A 233 0.47 -16.05 20.01
N PRO A 234 0.92 -15.73 21.24
CA PRO A 234 2.02 -16.46 21.82
C PRO A 234 1.59 -17.92 21.93
N HIS A 235 2.42 -18.83 21.42
CA HIS A 235 2.23 -20.26 21.63
C HIS A 235 2.01 -20.53 23.13
N GLY A 236 0.81 -20.96 23.52
CA GLY A 236 0.56 -21.59 24.81
C GLY A 236 -0.40 -20.91 25.80
N SER A 237 -1.01 -19.76 25.54
CA SER A 237 -2.02 -19.21 26.46
C SER A 237 -3.43 -19.75 26.18
N PRO A 238 -4.18 -20.27 27.17
CA PRO A 238 -5.53 -20.75 26.98
C PRO A 238 -6.48 -19.61 26.60
N PRO A 239 -7.59 -19.90 25.88
CA PRO A 239 -8.54 -18.88 25.45
C PRO A 239 -9.16 -18.16 26.67
N PRO A 240 -9.37 -16.84 26.61
CA PRO A 240 -10.01 -16.13 27.71
C PRO A 240 -11.46 -16.61 27.88
N PRO A 241 -11.97 -16.68 29.13
CA PRO A 241 -13.36 -17.04 29.39
C PRO A 241 -14.33 -16.01 28.78
N PRO A 242 -15.58 -16.40 28.49
CA PRO A 242 -16.56 -15.50 27.86
C PRO A 242 -16.80 -14.25 28.72
N ALA A 243 -16.52 -13.08 28.14
CA ALA A 243 -16.60 -11.81 28.84
C ALA A 243 -18.07 -11.37 29.03
N HIS A 244 -18.50 -11.29 30.28
CA HIS A 244 -19.57 -10.38 30.66
C HIS A 244 -19.08 -8.94 30.55
N CYS A 245 -19.95 -8.05 30.06
CA CYS A 245 -19.72 -6.63 29.84
C CYS A 245 -19.06 -5.94 31.05
N CYS A 246 -17.78 -5.60 30.92
CA CYS A 246 -17.12 -4.58 31.72
C CYS A 246 -16.36 -3.65 30.78
N LEU A 247 -16.68 -2.36 30.87
CA LEU A 247 -15.97 -1.25 30.26
C LEU A 247 -14.49 -1.29 30.68
N GLY A 248 -13.61 -1.70 29.76
CA GLY A 248 -12.17 -1.75 29.97
C GLY A 248 -11.48 -1.66 28.63
N VAL A 249 -10.71 -0.59 28.43
CA VAL A 249 -9.83 -0.38 27.27
C VAL A 249 -8.88 -1.57 27.17
N PRO A 250 -8.80 -2.29 26.04
CA PRO A 250 -7.80 -3.35 25.88
C PRO A 250 -6.40 -2.71 25.84
N PRO A 251 -5.35 -3.39 26.34
CA PRO A 251 -3.99 -2.85 26.28
C PRO A 251 -3.57 -2.73 24.82
N SER A 252 -3.49 -1.49 24.33
CA SER A 252 -3.07 -1.19 22.96
C SER A 252 -1.58 -1.49 22.82
N GLY A 253 -1.23 -2.59 22.16
CA GLY A 253 0.07 -2.72 21.49
C GLY A 253 0.12 -1.64 20.40
N GLN A 254 0.61 -0.45 20.73
CA GLN A 254 0.79 0.61 19.75
C GLN A 254 1.96 0.26 18.82
N PRO A 255 1.83 0.42 17.50
CA PRO A 255 2.95 0.21 16.59
C PRO A 255 4.10 1.16 16.94
N PHE A 256 5.30 0.60 16.99
CA PHE A 256 6.51 1.31 17.38
C PHE A 256 7.01 2.14 16.21
N ILE A 257 7.26 3.43 16.46
CA ILE A 257 7.94 4.30 15.51
C ILE A 257 9.30 4.67 16.10
N SER A 258 10.35 4.35 15.36
CA SER A 258 11.71 4.79 15.69
C SER A 258 12.24 5.71 14.61
N THR A 259 12.87 6.80 15.06
CA THR A 259 13.68 7.64 14.18
C THR A 259 15.08 7.05 14.12
N LEU A 260 15.55 6.72 12.91
CA LEU A 260 16.90 6.24 12.68
C LEU A 260 17.76 7.38 12.15
N SER A 261 18.91 7.60 12.78
CA SER A 261 19.94 8.52 12.29
C SER A 261 21.17 7.75 11.79
N HIS A 262 21.54 8.03 10.54
CA HIS A 262 22.86 7.84 9.92
C HIS A 262 23.67 6.53 9.99
N ARG A 263 23.14 5.35 10.36
CA ARG A 263 23.92 4.10 10.20
C ARG A 263 23.10 2.84 9.91
N TYR A 264 22.74 2.59 8.64
CA TYR A 264 22.54 1.22 8.13
C TYR A 264 22.81 1.16 6.61
N PRO A 265 23.60 0.19 6.12
CA PRO A 265 23.71 -0.10 4.69
C PRO A 265 22.54 -0.99 4.26
N ALA A 266 21.33 -0.43 4.17
CA ALA A 266 20.18 -1.14 3.64
C ALA A 266 19.87 -0.63 2.23
N TRP A 267 19.91 -1.54 1.25
CA TRP A 267 19.57 -1.25 -0.14
C TRP A 267 18.06 -1.08 -0.27
N VAL A 268 17.57 0.16 -0.16
CA VAL A 268 16.17 0.49 -0.46
C VAL A 268 16.08 0.86 -1.93
N ARG A 269 15.41 0.03 -2.73
CA ARG A 269 15.11 0.33 -4.13
C ARG A 269 13.95 1.33 -4.16
N VAL A 270 14.25 2.62 -4.05
CA VAL A 270 13.27 3.71 -4.18
C VAL A 270 13.12 4.03 -5.66
N CYS A 271 11.99 3.69 -6.27
CA CYS A 271 11.63 4.22 -7.59
C CYS A 271 11.30 5.71 -7.43
N LEU A 272 12.26 6.57 -7.77
CA LEU A 272 12.09 8.01 -7.78
C LEU A 272 11.37 8.41 -9.07
N GLY A 273 10.07 8.71 -8.98
CA GLY A 273 9.36 9.46 -10.01
C GLY A 273 9.94 10.88 -10.07
N GLY A 274 10.59 11.21 -11.18
CA GLY A 274 11.35 12.43 -11.38
C GLY A 274 10.47 13.66 -11.61
N TRP A 275 10.87 14.78 -11.02
CA TRP A 275 10.57 16.12 -11.51
C TRP A 275 11.75 16.59 -12.34
N VAL A 276 11.50 17.02 -13.58
CA VAL A 276 12.48 17.76 -14.39
C VAL A 276 12.61 19.15 -13.75
N GLY A 277 13.76 19.45 -13.13
CA GLY A 277 14.06 20.78 -12.58
C GLY A 277 14.72 20.87 -11.20
N CYS A 278 15.09 19.76 -10.56
CA CYS A 278 15.93 19.79 -9.34
C CYS A 278 17.25 19.04 -9.59
N PRO A 279 18.44 19.62 -9.30
CA PRO A 279 19.74 18.99 -9.52
C PRO A 279 20.07 17.93 -8.44
N CYS A 280 19.09 17.18 -7.95
CA CYS A 280 19.26 16.14 -6.94
C CYS A 280 18.81 14.77 -7.48
N CYS A 281 19.32 14.38 -8.65
CA CYS A 281 19.39 12.96 -9.02
C CYS A 281 20.54 12.33 -8.22
N VAL A 282 20.29 11.95 -6.96
CA VAL A 282 21.22 11.06 -6.26
C VAL A 282 20.85 9.63 -6.63
N SER A 283 21.48 9.12 -7.70
CA SER A 283 21.71 7.68 -7.81
C SER A 283 22.69 7.33 -6.70
N LEU A 284 22.19 6.77 -5.60
CA LEU A 284 23.03 6.36 -4.47
C LEU A 284 23.69 5.02 -4.81
N GLN A 285 24.64 5.06 -5.75
CA GLN A 285 25.48 3.92 -6.11
C GLN A 285 26.76 4.01 -5.26
N LEU A 286 26.66 3.63 -3.99
CA LEU A 286 27.85 3.47 -3.14
C LEU A 286 28.56 2.18 -3.54
N ARG A 287 29.60 2.29 -4.37
CA ARG A 287 30.52 1.17 -4.65
C ARG A 287 31.28 0.81 -3.36
N PRO A 288 31.48 -0.47 -3.05
CA PRO A 288 32.39 -0.85 -1.97
C PRO A 288 33.83 -0.50 -2.38
N HIS A 289 34.51 0.31 -1.57
CA HIS A 289 35.97 0.42 -1.64
C HIS A 289 36.55 -0.90 -1.12
N HIS A 290 37.12 -1.70 -2.02
CA HIS A 290 38.05 -2.74 -1.62
C HIS A 290 39.38 -2.07 -1.25
N HIS A 291 39.73 -2.09 0.04
CA HIS A 291 41.11 -1.92 0.46
C HIS A 291 41.85 -3.24 0.24
N ARG A 292 42.91 -3.19 -0.58
CA ARG A 292 44.09 -4.04 -0.39
C ARG A 292 44.98 -3.37 0.66
#